data_AF-A0A1G1HAM1-F1
#
_entry.id   AF-A0A1G1HAM1-F1
#
_cell.length_a   1.000
_cell.length_b   1.000
_cell.length_c   1.000
_cell.angle_alpha   90.00
_cell.angle_beta   90.00
_cell.angle_gamma   90.00
#
_symmetry.space_group_name_H-M   'P 1'
#
loop_
_entity.id
_entity.type
_entity.pdbx_description
1 polymer ?
#
loop_
_entity_poly.entity_id
_entity_poly.type
_entity_poly.pdbx_seq_one_letter_code
_entity_poly.pdbx_strand_id
1 'polypeptide(L)'
;MVRDEAPQKRDRVAVMTAVPGTDAHGLPGSVTWHSGLSFKDPGTEWKTVYNRNSRPVVIERSFGRGTIVIATDTYFVSNEAMRRERNPDLLAWLVGGNSTVIFDETHFGIRENPGIAALGRKYRLTGVFGGVLLLALLFIWKNSLSLVPPFEDERRDREQGVWSGRDTLSGLSGLLRRTISGRQILDVCFEEWKKSLPKRPGPSGDELKRAQAISDAEKKRTAKERDPVQAYRAISTLLSERKRLP
;
A
#
# COMPACT_ATOMS: atom_id res chain seq x y z
N MET A 1 -16.05 -13.67 -49.37
CA MET A 1 -14.62 -13.61 -49.02
C MET A 1 -14.13 -12.22 -49.43
N VAL A 2 -14.42 -11.22 -48.60
CA VAL A 2 -14.13 -9.81 -48.87
C VAL A 2 -12.73 -9.55 -48.32
N ARG A 3 -11.80 -9.15 -49.20
CA ARG A 3 -10.42 -8.85 -48.83
C ARG A 3 -10.42 -7.63 -47.92
N ASP A 4 -9.95 -7.83 -46.69
CA ASP A 4 -9.43 -6.77 -45.83
C ASP A 4 -8.24 -6.11 -46.54
N GLU A 5 -8.46 -4.92 -47.08
CA GLU A 5 -7.37 -4.04 -47.47
C GLU A 5 -6.82 -3.36 -46.21
N ALA A 6 -5.58 -3.74 -45.86
CA ALA A 6 -4.83 -3.13 -44.78
C ALA A 6 -4.69 -1.60 -44.99
N PRO A 7 -4.77 -0.78 -43.92
CA PRO A 7 -4.61 0.66 -44.05
C PRO A 7 -3.20 1.03 -44.51
N GLN A 8 -3.13 1.65 -45.68
CA GLN A 8 -1.93 2.09 -46.36
C GLN A 8 -1.17 3.12 -45.51
N LYS A 9 0.07 2.80 -45.18
CA LYS A 9 0.99 3.64 -44.42
C LYS A 9 1.57 4.70 -45.36
N ARG A 10 1.43 5.98 -44.99
CA ARG A 10 2.14 7.20 -45.49
C ARG A 10 1.42 8.02 -46.57
N ASP A 11 0.54 8.89 -46.08
CA ASP A 11 0.61 10.33 -46.34
C ASP A 11 0.33 11.04 -45.00
N ARG A 12 1.39 11.15 -44.19
CA ARG A 12 1.27 11.72 -42.82
C ARG A 12 1.14 13.23 -42.82
N VAL A 13 1.48 13.86 -43.92
CA VAL A 13 1.57 15.31 -44.05
C VAL A 13 0.67 15.70 -45.21
N ALA A 14 -0.37 16.47 -44.93
CA ALA A 14 -1.29 16.95 -45.93
C ALA A 14 -1.29 18.47 -45.96
N VAL A 15 -1.47 19.03 -47.14
CA VAL A 15 -1.64 20.47 -47.30
C VAL A 15 -3.12 20.79 -47.09
N MET A 16 -3.42 21.66 -46.14
CA MET A 16 -4.75 22.26 -46.00
C MET A 16 -4.85 23.51 -46.86
N THR A 17 -6.07 23.83 -47.28
CA THR A 17 -6.38 25.07 -47.99
C THR A 17 -7.27 25.96 -47.14
N ALA A 18 -6.97 27.26 -47.14
CA ALA A 18 -7.81 28.26 -46.51
C ALA A 18 -9.17 28.31 -47.23
N VAL A 19 -10.26 28.42 -46.47
CA VAL A 19 -11.61 28.52 -47.06
C VAL A 19 -11.84 29.95 -47.52
N PRO A 20 -12.12 30.20 -48.83
CA PRO A 20 -12.39 31.54 -49.33
C PRO A 20 -13.59 32.18 -48.63
N GLY A 21 -13.47 33.44 -48.20
CA GLY A 21 -14.54 34.16 -47.48
C GLY A 21 -14.46 34.07 -45.95
N THR A 22 -13.38 33.52 -45.39
CA THR A 22 -12.98 33.91 -44.04
C THR A 22 -12.46 35.35 -44.08
N ASP A 23 -13.01 36.24 -43.26
CA ASP A 23 -12.59 37.65 -43.09
C ASP A 23 -11.19 37.78 -42.44
N ALA A 24 -10.41 36.71 -42.52
CA ALA A 24 -9.13 36.54 -41.88
C ALA A 24 -8.05 37.09 -42.80
N HIS A 25 -7.96 38.42 -42.83
CA HIS A 25 -6.84 39.13 -43.43
C HIS A 25 -5.52 38.55 -42.92
N GLY A 26 -4.64 38.15 -43.85
CA GLY A 26 -3.31 37.66 -43.52
C GLY A 26 -3.19 36.16 -43.25
N LEU A 27 -4.23 35.34 -43.48
CA LEU A 27 -4.06 33.89 -43.42
C LEU A 27 -3.32 33.34 -44.66
N PRO A 28 -2.39 32.39 -44.48
CA PRO A 28 -1.73 31.72 -45.60
C PRO A 28 -2.74 30.86 -46.35
N GLY A 29 -2.71 30.92 -47.69
CA GLY A 29 -3.63 30.17 -48.55
C GLY A 29 -3.52 28.65 -48.38
N SER A 30 -2.38 28.16 -47.90
CA SER A 30 -2.15 26.76 -47.59
C SER A 30 -1.17 26.56 -46.44
N VAL A 31 -1.40 25.54 -45.61
CA VAL A 31 -0.54 25.18 -44.47
C VAL A 31 -0.32 23.67 -44.44
N THR A 32 0.81 23.24 -43.89
CA THR A 32 1.11 21.83 -43.65
C THR A 32 0.39 21.32 -42.41
N TRP A 33 -0.31 20.18 -42.50
CA TRP A 33 -1.03 19.55 -41.40
C TRP A 33 -0.61 18.09 -41.24
N HIS A 34 -0.32 17.71 -39.99
CA HIS A 34 0.22 16.39 -39.66
C HIS A 34 -0.84 15.47 -39.03
N SER A 35 -1.90 16.05 -38.49
CA SER A 35 -3.02 15.30 -37.93
C SER A 35 -3.94 14.72 -39.02
N GLY A 36 -4.34 13.47 -38.82
CA GLY A 36 -5.35 12.80 -39.62
C GLY A 36 -6.79 13.19 -39.28
N LEU A 37 -6.98 13.97 -38.21
CA LEU A 37 -8.29 14.25 -37.62
C LEU A 37 -8.98 15.42 -38.32
N SER A 38 -10.31 15.29 -38.47
CA SER A 38 -11.19 16.32 -39.03
C SER A 38 -12.48 16.40 -38.22
N PHE A 39 -13.08 17.59 -38.13
CA PHE A 39 -14.38 17.74 -37.52
C PHE A 39 -15.47 17.13 -38.39
N LYS A 40 -16.43 16.46 -37.74
CA LYS A 40 -17.66 15.98 -38.35
C LYS A 40 -18.79 16.90 -37.89
N ASP A 41 -19.51 17.49 -38.82
CA ASP A 41 -20.70 18.31 -38.59
C ASP A 41 -20.53 19.35 -37.45
N PRO A 42 -19.61 20.32 -37.57
CA PRO A 42 -19.29 21.26 -36.49
C PRO A 42 -20.47 22.15 -36.05
N GLY A 43 -21.58 22.20 -36.80
CA GLY A 43 -22.76 23.02 -36.51
C GLY A 43 -22.68 24.42 -37.16
N THR A 44 -23.81 25.11 -37.23
CA THR A 44 -23.93 26.41 -37.96
C THR A 44 -23.22 27.57 -37.27
N GLU A 45 -22.99 27.47 -35.97
CA GLU A 45 -22.28 28.46 -35.14
C GLU A 45 -20.77 28.53 -35.46
N TRP A 46 -20.23 27.49 -36.12
CA TRP A 46 -18.81 27.33 -36.38
C TRP A 46 -18.49 27.64 -37.84
N LYS A 47 -17.63 28.63 -38.04
CA LYS A 47 -17.04 28.98 -39.34
C LYS A 47 -15.80 28.12 -39.58
N THR A 48 -15.72 27.50 -40.75
CA THR A 48 -14.52 26.73 -41.14
C THR A 48 -13.45 27.67 -41.67
N VAL A 49 -12.24 27.57 -41.10
CA VAL A 49 -11.07 28.39 -41.50
C VAL A 49 -10.21 27.62 -42.49
N TYR A 50 -9.94 26.34 -42.20
CA TYR A 50 -9.15 25.47 -43.06
C TYR A 50 -9.81 24.13 -43.29
N ASN A 51 -9.65 23.64 -44.52
CA ASN A 51 -10.10 22.33 -44.96
C ASN A 51 -8.93 21.43 -45.35
N ARG A 52 -9.05 20.15 -45.01
CA ARG A 52 -8.25 19.06 -45.57
C ARG A 52 -9.16 18.15 -46.36
N ASN A 53 -8.97 18.07 -47.68
CA ASN A 53 -9.82 17.26 -48.58
C ASN A 53 -11.33 17.50 -48.35
N SER A 54 -11.73 18.77 -48.30
CA SER A 54 -13.11 19.21 -48.04
C SER A 54 -13.68 18.86 -46.65
N ARG A 55 -12.83 18.49 -45.69
CA ARG A 55 -13.21 18.27 -44.30
C ARG A 55 -12.63 19.37 -43.39
N PRO A 56 -13.42 19.97 -42.49
CA PRO A 56 -12.94 21.02 -41.58
C PRO A 56 -11.86 20.49 -40.63
N VAL A 57 -10.77 21.24 -40.50
CA VAL A 57 -9.65 20.91 -39.57
C VAL A 57 -9.30 22.06 -38.63
N VAL A 58 -9.67 23.29 -39.00
CA VAL A 58 -9.64 24.46 -38.12
C VAL A 58 -11.00 25.14 -38.23
N ILE A 59 -11.65 25.32 -37.08
CA ILE A 59 -12.95 25.96 -36.97
C ILE A 59 -12.88 27.10 -35.96
N GLU A 60 -13.69 28.12 -36.19
CA GLU A 60 -13.79 29.32 -35.37
C GLU A 60 -15.25 29.62 -35.06
N ARG A 61 -15.55 30.12 -33.86
CA ARG A 61 -16.85 30.73 -33.55
C ARG A 61 -16.67 32.01 -32.76
N SER A 62 -17.66 32.90 -32.86
CA SER A 62 -17.74 34.07 -31.97
C SER A 62 -18.10 33.65 -30.55
N PHE A 63 -17.44 34.23 -29.55
CA PHE A 63 -17.74 33.99 -28.14
C PHE A 63 -17.42 35.23 -27.29
N GLY A 64 -18.47 35.87 -26.76
CA GLY A 64 -18.32 37.12 -26.01
C GLY A 64 -17.74 38.24 -26.88
N ARG A 65 -16.58 38.79 -26.47
CA ARG A 65 -15.87 39.86 -27.19
C ARG A 65 -14.77 39.35 -28.13
N GLY A 66 -14.62 38.04 -28.27
CA GLY A 66 -13.57 37.44 -29.10
C GLY A 66 -14.08 36.20 -29.83
N THR A 67 -13.14 35.33 -30.20
CA THR A 67 -13.44 34.10 -30.91
C THR A 67 -12.80 32.90 -30.22
N ILE A 68 -13.44 31.74 -30.37
CA ILE A 68 -12.88 30.45 -29.98
C ILE A 68 -12.45 29.77 -31.26
N VAL A 69 -11.16 29.45 -31.34
CA VAL A 69 -10.59 28.67 -32.44
C VAL A 69 -10.25 27.27 -31.93
N ILE A 70 -10.65 26.25 -32.67
CA ILE A 70 -10.28 24.86 -32.41
C ILE A 70 -9.58 24.29 -33.64
N ALA A 71 -8.40 23.72 -33.42
CA ALA A 71 -7.60 23.01 -34.41
C ALA A 71 -7.50 21.52 -34.07
N THR A 72 -7.49 20.66 -35.09
CA THR A 72 -7.32 19.21 -34.92
C THR A 72 -5.87 18.74 -34.81
N ASP A 73 -4.92 19.67 -34.84
CA ASP A 73 -3.48 19.43 -34.74
C ASP A 73 -2.87 20.46 -33.79
N THR A 74 -1.76 20.10 -33.16
CA THR A 74 -0.95 20.98 -32.30
C THR A 74 0.46 21.18 -32.84
N TYR A 75 0.85 20.48 -33.91
CA TYR A 75 2.23 20.54 -34.42
C TYR A 75 2.64 21.94 -34.84
N PHE A 76 1.74 22.72 -35.45
CA PHE A 76 2.04 24.07 -35.96
C PHE A 76 2.39 25.10 -34.88
N VAL A 77 2.05 24.85 -33.61
CA VAL A 77 2.47 25.67 -32.45
C VAL A 77 3.71 25.12 -31.73
N SER A 78 4.26 23.99 -32.18
CA SER A 78 5.43 23.38 -31.55
C SER A 78 6.74 24.12 -31.89
N ASN A 79 7.72 24.03 -30.98
CA ASN A 79 9.08 24.53 -31.22
C ASN A 79 9.73 23.93 -32.47
N GLU A 80 9.39 22.68 -32.81
CA GLU A 80 9.92 22.01 -33.99
C GLU A 80 9.37 22.63 -35.28
N ALA A 81 8.05 22.86 -35.34
CA ALA A 81 7.42 23.52 -36.49
C ALA A 81 7.94 24.96 -36.67
N MET A 82 8.12 25.72 -35.58
CA MET A 82 8.72 27.07 -35.66
C MET A 82 10.14 27.07 -36.26
N ARG A 83 10.86 25.95 -36.18
CA ARG A 83 12.17 25.80 -36.80
C ARG A 83 12.10 25.29 -38.24
N ARG A 84 11.25 24.30 -38.52
CA ARG A 84 11.26 23.53 -39.78
C ARG A 84 10.16 23.93 -40.77
N GLU A 85 8.97 24.27 -40.28
CA GLU A 85 7.76 24.51 -41.07
C GLU A 85 7.08 25.80 -40.57
N ARG A 86 7.67 26.95 -40.93
CA ARG A 86 7.27 28.25 -40.40
C ARG A 86 5.97 28.74 -41.03
N ASN A 87 4.94 28.87 -40.20
CA ASN A 87 3.66 29.49 -40.56
C ASN A 87 3.37 30.69 -39.63
N PRO A 88 4.18 31.76 -39.67
CA PRO A 88 4.05 32.91 -38.76
C PRO A 88 2.71 33.63 -38.93
N ASP A 89 2.18 33.64 -40.15
CA ASP A 89 0.92 34.27 -40.50
C ASP A 89 -0.28 33.62 -39.77
N LEU A 90 -0.28 32.28 -39.66
CA LEU A 90 -1.29 31.54 -38.91
C LEU A 90 -1.21 31.84 -37.40
N LEU A 91 0.01 31.95 -36.85
CA LEU A 91 0.22 32.30 -35.45
C LEU A 91 -0.18 33.74 -35.16
N ALA A 92 0.15 34.67 -36.05
CA ALA A 92 -0.25 36.08 -35.95
C ALA A 92 -1.78 36.21 -35.99
N TRP A 93 -2.45 35.44 -36.85
CA TRP A 93 -3.92 35.39 -36.89
C TRP A 93 -4.53 34.86 -35.57
N LEU A 94 -3.94 33.81 -34.96
CA LEU A 94 -4.41 33.28 -33.67
C LEU A 94 -4.31 34.29 -32.52
N VAL A 95 -3.23 35.09 -32.51
CA VAL A 95 -3.06 36.18 -31.54
C VAL A 95 -3.98 37.36 -31.86
N GLY A 96 -4.24 37.59 -33.14
CA GLY A 96 -4.99 38.74 -33.63
C GLY A 96 -4.31 40.06 -33.23
N GLY A 97 -5.12 41.07 -32.90
CA GLY A 97 -4.62 42.37 -32.44
C GLY A 97 -4.29 42.45 -30.94
N ASN A 98 -4.19 41.32 -30.24
CA ASN A 98 -4.01 41.31 -28.78
C ASN A 98 -2.54 41.49 -28.38
N SER A 99 -2.28 42.34 -27.38
CA SER A 99 -0.93 42.59 -26.85
C SER A 99 -0.47 41.57 -25.80
N THR A 100 -1.41 40.77 -25.27
CA THR A 100 -1.16 39.83 -24.18
C THR A 100 -1.59 38.44 -24.62
N VAL A 101 -0.66 37.48 -24.56
CA VAL A 101 -0.90 36.07 -24.90
C VAL A 101 -0.64 35.23 -23.66
N ILE A 102 -1.62 34.42 -23.28
CA ILE A 102 -1.52 33.49 -22.15
C ILE A 102 -1.56 32.08 -22.73
N PHE A 103 -0.55 31.28 -22.40
CA PHE A 103 -0.49 29.87 -22.75
C PHE A 103 -0.98 29.04 -21.58
N ASP A 104 -2.16 28.43 -21.74
CA ASP A 104 -2.69 27.44 -20.81
C ASP A 104 -2.39 26.05 -21.38
N GLU A 105 -1.17 25.58 -21.15
CA GLU A 105 -0.75 24.25 -21.58
C GLU A 105 -0.86 23.26 -20.43
N THR A 106 -1.58 22.17 -20.63
CA THR A 106 -1.44 20.97 -19.79
C THR A 106 -0.24 20.15 -20.29
N HIS A 107 0.93 20.76 -20.35
CA HIS A 107 2.17 20.07 -20.75
C HIS A 107 2.68 19.27 -19.56
N PHE A 108 2.34 17.98 -19.51
CA PHE A 108 3.20 16.85 -19.15
C PHE A 108 2.32 15.61 -18.88
N GLY A 109 2.12 14.82 -19.94
CA GLY A 109 1.84 13.39 -19.81
C GLY A 109 2.99 12.58 -19.19
N ILE A 110 3.96 13.25 -18.53
CA ILE A 110 4.93 12.64 -17.63
C ILE A 110 4.38 12.87 -16.23
N ARG A 111 3.58 11.92 -15.74
CA ARG A 111 3.54 11.66 -14.30
C ARG A 111 4.95 11.19 -13.94
N GLU A 112 5.82 12.10 -13.53
CA GLU A 112 6.69 11.73 -12.42
C GLU A 112 5.71 11.30 -11.33
N ASN A 113 5.81 10.06 -10.86
CA ASN A 113 5.25 9.73 -9.56
C ASN A 113 6.33 10.17 -8.58
N PRO A 114 6.34 11.42 -8.08
CA PRO A 114 7.21 11.76 -6.97
C PRO A 114 6.82 10.81 -5.85
N GLY A 115 7.66 9.80 -5.61
CA GLY A 115 7.47 8.91 -4.48
C GLY A 115 7.42 9.73 -3.19
N ILE A 116 7.06 9.08 -2.08
CA ILE A 116 6.94 9.73 -0.76
C ILE A 116 8.20 10.58 -0.42
N ALA A 117 9.38 10.21 -0.93
CA ALA A 117 10.63 10.96 -0.80
C ALA A 117 10.63 12.36 -1.46
N ALA A 118 9.97 12.54 -2.60
CA ALA A 118 9.86 13.84 -3.26
C ALA A 118 8.83 14.75 -2.54
N LEU A 119 7.76 14.17 -1.99
CA LEU A 119 6.87 14.86 -1.05
C LEU A 119 7.62 15.26 0.23
N GLY A 120 8.44 14.35 0.77
CA GLY A 120 9.28 14.59 1.94
C GLY A 120 10.24 15.77 1.76
N ARG A 121 10.87 15.88 0.59
CA ARG A 121 11.75 17.01 0.24
C ARG A 121 10.97 18.32 0.10
N LYS A 122 9.81 18.31 -0.57
CA LYS A 122 8.99 19.50 -0.80
C LYS A 122 8.48 20.13 0.50
N TYR A 123 8.11 19.31 1.48
CA TYR A 123 7.59 19.77 2.78
C TYR A 123 8.67 19.89 3.87
N ARG A 124 9.96 19.76 3.54
CA ARG A 124 11.08 19.76 4.51
C ARG A 124 10.88 18.76 5.66
N LEU A 125 10.17 17.65 5.39
CA LEU A 125 9.82 16.62 6.37
C LEU A 125 11.04 15.82 6.85
N THR A 126 12.22 16.08 6.29
CA THR A 126 13.52 15.58 6.75
C THR A 126 13.73 15.79 8.24
N GLY A 127 13.24 16.91 8.80
CA GLY A 127 13.29 17.17 10.24
C GLY A 127 12.42 16.21 11.06
N VAL A 128 11.21 15.92 10.59
CA VAL A 128 10.28 14.99 11.26
C VAL A 128 10.83 13.56 11.20
N PHE A 129 11.31 13.11 10.04
CA PHE A 129 11.96 11.81 9.91
C PHE A 129 13.22 11.68 10.77
N GLY A 130 14.05 12.73 10.82
CA GLY A 130 15.20 12.77 11.73
C GLY A 130 14.80 12.70 13.20
N GLY A 131 13.75 13.41 13.59
CA GLY A 131 13.19 13.36 14.95
C GLY A 131 12.65 11.98 15.32
N VAL A 132 11.89 11.33 14.42
CA VAL A 132 11.37 9.97 14.63
C VAL A 132 12.52 8.96 14.70
N LEU A 133 13.54 9.08 13.84
CA LEU A 133 14.73 8.23 13.87
C LEU A 133 15.49 8.37 15.20
N LEU A 134 15.69 9.61 15.65
CA LEU A 134 16.35 9.92 16.92
C LEU A 134 15.54 9.37 18.10
N LEU A 135 14.22 9.54 18.10
CA LEU A 135 13.34 8.94 19.11
C LEU A 135 13.39 7.41 19.08
N ALA A 136 13.45 6.79 17.91
CA ALA A 136 13.60 5.34 17.78
C ALA A 136 14.95 4.86 18.33
N LEU A 137 16.04 5.57 18.04
CA LEU A 137 17.37 5.29 18.61
C LEU A 137 17.38 5.47 20.13
N LEU A 138 16.80 6.57 20.64
CA LEU A 138 16.63 6.81 22.07
C LEU A 138 15.75 5.76 22.73
N PHE A 139 14.71 5.29 22.05
CA PHE A 139 13.85 4.23 22.55
C PHE A 139 14.60 2.90 22.62
N ILE A 140 15.34 2.53 21.57
CA ILE A 140 16.18 1.34 21.58
C ILE A 140 17.24 1.47 22.68
N TRP A 141 17.89 2.62 22.81
CA TRP A 141 18.88 2.88 23.85
C TRP A 141 18.27 2.79 25.26
N LYS A 142 17.13 3.43 25.51
CA LYS A 142 16.38 3.38 26.77
C LYS A 142 15.96 1.95 27.14
N ASN A 143 15.58 1.14 26.15
CA ASN A 143 15.21 -0.25 26.37
C ASN A 143 16.42 -1.21 26.38
N SER A 144 17.59 -0.80 25.88
CA SER A 144 18.82 -1.60 25.91
C SER A 144 19.54 -1.54 27.26
N LEU A 145 19.31 -0.47 28.03
CA LEU A 145 19.66 -0.42 29.44
C LEU A 145 18.60 -1.19 30.23
N SER A 146 18.70 -2.52 30.22
CA SER A 146 17.85 -3.38 31.04
C SER A 146 18.08 -3.06 32.52
N LEU A 147 17.17 -2.27 33.09
CA LEU A 147 17.03 -1.98 34.53
C LEU A 147 16.44 -3.19 35.29
N VAL A 148 16.70 -4.40 34.81
CA VAL A 148 16.42 -5.62 35.55
C VAL A 148 17.74 -6.00 36.23
N PRO A 149 17.87 -5.83 37.56
CA PRO A 149 18.97 -6.43 38.28
C PRO A 149 18.99 -7.93 37.95
N PRO A 150 20.15 -8.53 37.65
CA PRO A 150 20.22 -9.98 37.57
C PRO A 150 19.70 -10.52 38.90
N PHE A 151 18.58 -11.26 38.87
CA PHE A 151 18.16 -12.01 40.05
C PHE A 151 19.31 -12.95 40.41
N GLU A 152 19.82 -12.87 41.63
CA GLU A 152 21.01 -13.62 42.07
C GLU A 152 20.85 -15.14 41.94
N ASP A 153 19.61 -15.64 41.79
CA ASP A 153 19.34 -17.05 41.55
C ASP A 153 19.86 -17.57 40.19
N GLU A 154 20.03 -16.70 39.17
CA GLU A 154 20.56 -17.12 37.86
C GLU A 154 22.09 -17.29 37.84
N ARG A 155 22.83 -16.80 38.85
CA ARG A 155 24.29 -17.03 38.91
C ARG A 155 24.62 -18.49 39.19
N ARG A 156 23.73 -19.25 39.85
CA ARG A 156 23.94 -20.69 40.10
C ARG A 156 23.71 -21.55 38.86
N ASP A 157 22.79 -21.14 37.97
CA ASP A 157 22.50 -21.90 36.75
C ASP A 157 23.47 -21.56 35.60
N ARG A 158 24.13 -20.39 35.65
CA ARG A 158 25.09 -19.98 34.61
C ARG A 158 26.40 -20.76 34.62
N GLU A 159 26.77 -21.36 35.75
CA GLU A 159 27.97 -22.20 35.85
C GLU A 159 27.76 -23.64 35.33
N GLN A 160 26.51 -24.07 35.08
CA GLN A 160 26.24 -25.47 34.69
C GLN A 160 25.59 -25.66 33.30
N GLY A 161 25.40 -24.61 32.50
CA GLY A 161 24.63 -24.74 31.27
C GLY A 161 25.01 -23.77 30.16
N VAL A 162 26.23 -23.88 29.63
CA VAL A 162 26.51 -23.40 28.28
C VAL A 162 25.78 -24.32 27.30
N TRP A 163 24.55 -23.96 26.89
CA TRP A 163 24.01 -24.45 25.62
C TRP A 163 22.90 -23.55 25.05
N SER A 164 23.16 -23.11 23.82
CA SER A 164 22.27 -22.93 22.66
C SER A 164 20.81 -22.53 22.86
N GLY A 165 20.41 -21.49 22.12
CA GLY A 165 19.06 -21.40 21.55
C GLY A 165 17.96 -21.21 22.58
N ARG A 166 17.66 -19.95 22.88
CA ARG A 166 16.50 -19.47 23.65
C ARG A 166 15.21 -20.19 23.17
N ASP A 167 14.87 -21.30 23.85
CA ASP A 167 13.79 -22.20 23.49
C ASP A 167 12.45 -21.57 23.93
N THR A 168 11.46 -21.53 23.04
CA THR A 168 10.13 -20.91 23.27
C THR A 168 9.43 -21.44 24.52
N LEU A 169 9.79 -22.66 24.95
CA LEU A 169 9.34 -23.31 26.18
C LEU A 169 9.79 -22.59 27.45
N SER A 170 10.98 -21.97 27.46
CA SER A 170 11.48 -21.20 28.62
C SER A 170 10.72 -19.88 28.80
N GLY A 171 10.30 -19.27 27.70
CA GLY A 171 9.43 -18.09 27.73
C GLY A 171 8.03 -18.42 28.26
N LEU A 172 7.47 -19.55 27.81
CA LEU A 172 6.18 -20.03 28.28
C LEU A 172 6.22 -20.43 29.77
N SER A 173 7.29 -21.10 30.22
CA SER A 173 7.43 -21.49 31.62
C SER A 173 7.53 -20.27 32.55
N GLY A 174 8.20 -19.19 32.10
CA GLY A 174 8.22 -17.92 32.81
C GLY A 174 6.85 -17.25 32.91
N LEU A 175 6.07 -17.25 31.82
CA LEU A 175 4.70 -16.72 31.80
C LEU A 175 3.76 -17.53 32.71
N LEU A 176 3.89 -18.86 32.72
CA LEU A 176 3.12 -19.74 33.58
C LEU A 176 3.47 -19.52 35.06
N ARG A 177 4.76 -19.39 35.40
CA ARG A 177 5.19 -19.07 36.77
C ARG A 177 4.68 -17.71 37.25
N ARG A 178 4.55 -16.74 36.36
CA ARG A 178 4.01 -15.41 36.68
C ARG A 178 2.50 -15.43 36.89
N THR A 179 1.78 -16.30 36.19
CA THR A 179 0.31 -16.31 36.19
C THR A 179 -0.26 -17.30 37.20
N ILE A 180 0.45 -18.38 37.52
CA ILE A 180 0.00 -19.45 38.40
C ILE A 180 0.95 -19.53 39.60
N SER A 181 0.43 -19.20 40.79
CA SER A 181 1.21 -19.33 42.01
C SER A 181 1.53 -20.80 42.29
N GLY A 182 2.73 -21.11 42.80
CA GLY A 182 3.17 -22.48 43.07
C GLY A 182 2.21 -23.31 43.92
N ARG A 183 1.37 -22.64 44.75
CA ARG A 183 0.36 -23.26 45.60
C ARG A 183 -0.88 -23.74 44.85
N GLN A 184 -1.13 -23.21 43.65
CA GLN A 184 -2.33 -23.46 42.83
C GLN A 184 -2.04 -24.33 41.61
N ILE A 185 -0.76 -24.66 41.35
CA ILE A 185 -0.36 -25.43 40.15
C ILE A 185 -1.10 -26.76 40.07
N LEU A 186 -1.18 -27.50 41.18
CA LEU A 186 -1.87 -28.79 41.22
C LEU A 186 -3.37 -28.68 40.91
N ASP A 187 -4.02 -27.64 41.44
CA ASP A 187 -5.44 -27.41 41.23
C ASP A 187 -5.74 -27.05 39.78
N VAL A 188 -4.95 -26.15 39.21
CA VAL A 188 -5.09 -25.74 37.81
C VAL A 188 -4.82 -26.94 36.90
N CYS A 189 -3.77 -27.74 37.17
CA CYS A 189 -3.50 -28.96 36.40
C CYS A 189 -4.64 -29.98 36.50
N PHE A 190 -5.23 -30.17 37.68
CA PHE A 190 -6.33 -31.12 37.87
C PHE A 190 -7.64 -30.64 37.21
N GLU A 191 -7.96 -29.35 37.30
CA GLU A 191 -9.14 -28.77 36.64
C GLU A 191 -9.01 -28.79 35.12
N GLU A 192 -7.85 -28.46 34.56
CA GLU A 192 -7.63 -28.54 33.11
C GLU A 192 -7.63 -29.99 32.61
N TRP A 193 -7.15 -30.94 33.41
CA TRP A 193 -7.28 -32.36 33.12
C TRP A 193 -8.74 -32.83 33.14
N LYS A 194 -9.52 -32.41 34.15
CA LYS A 194 -10.95 -32.70 34.26
C LYS A 194 -11.76 -32.16 33.07
N LYS A 195 -11.42 -30.96 32.58
CA LYS A 195 -12.02 -30.36 31.38
C LYS A 195 -11.66 -31.11 30.09
N SER A 196 -10.47 -31.73 30.04
CA SER A 196 -9.95 -32.42 28.86
C SER A 196 -10.44 -33.86 28.71
N LEU A 197 -11.14 -34.42 29.70
CA LEU A 197 -11.73 -35.77 29.63
C LEU A 197 -12.98 -35.79 28.71
N PRO A 198 -13.03 -36.67 27.69
CA PRO A 198 -14.24 -36.84 26.89
C PRO A 198 -15.39 -37.41 27.75
N LYS A 199 -16.60 -36.85 27.62
CA LYS A 199 -17.82 -37.34 28.28
C LYS A 199 -18.19 -38.74 27.76
N ARG A 200 -17.58 -39.79 28.31
CA ARG A 200 -17.93 -41.20 28.05
C ARG A 200 -18.59 -41.80 29.30
N PRO A 201 -19.70 -42.54 29.17
CA PRO A 201 -20.35 -43.16 30.33
C PRO A 201 -19.63 -44.47 30.66
N GLY A 202 -18.92 -44.46 31.77
CA GLY A 202 -18.21 -45.58 32.41
C GLY A 202 -17.78 -45.11 33.80
N PRO A 203 -17.29 -45.96 34.72
CA PRO A 203 -17.26 -45.69 36.16
C PRO A 203 -16.17 -44.67 36.57
N SER A 204 -16.27 -43.44 36.07
CA SER A 204 -15.37 -42.31 36.35
C SER A 204 -15.62 -41.68 37.72
N GLY A 205 -16.71 -42.03 38.41
CA GLY A 205 -17.12 -41.39 39.65
C GLY A 205 -16.18 -41.63 40.84
N ASP A 206 -15.61 -42.83 40.95
CA ASP A 206 -14.80 -43.21 42.11
C ASP A 206 -13.32 -42.83 41.96
N GLU A 207 -12.79 -42.81 40.74
CA GLU A 207 -11.43 -42.35 40.44
C GLU A 207 -11.33 -40.82 40.58
N LEU A 208 -12.34 -40.08 40.13
CA LEU A 208 -12.44 -38.65 40.34
C LEU A 208 -12.46 -38.30 41.83
N LYS A 209 -13.18 -39.08 42.65
CA LYS A 209 -13.19 -38.91 44.12
C LYS A 209 -11.83 -39.23 44.75
N ARG A 210 -11.11 -40.26 44.28
CA ARG A 210 -9.78 -40.62 44.80
C ARG A 210 -8.70 -39.61 44.41
N ALA A 211 -8.69 -39.15 43.17
CA ALA A 211 -7.76 -38.11 42.72
C ALA A 211 -8.06 -36.75 43.37
N GLN A 212 -9.34 -36.42 43.56
CA GLN A 212 -9.77 -35.25 44.35
C GLN A 212 -9.35 -35.39 45.82
N ALA A 213 -9.48 -36.56 46.44
CA ALA A 213 -9.06 -36.79 47.82
C ALA A 213 -7.54 -36.66 48.01
N ILE A 214 -6.73 -37.06 47.02
CA ILE A 214 -5.27 -36.87 47.04
C ILE A 214 -4.92 -35.38 46.91
N SER A 215 -5.59 -34.65 46.01
CA SER A 215 -5.41 -33.20 45.87
C SER A 215 -5.84 -32.44 47.13
N ASP A 216 -6.96 -32.81 47.74
CA ASP A 216 -7.49 -32.16 48.94
C ASP A 216 -6.72 -32.52 50.23
N ALA A 217 -6.12 -33.72 50.30
CA ALA A 217 -5.20 -34.08 51.37
C ALA A 217 -3.91 -33.25 51.30
N GLU A 218 -3.39 -32.99 50.10
CA GLU A 218 -2.19 -32.17 49.90
C GLU A 218 -2.44 -30.68 50.20
N LYS A 219 -3.67 -30.20 49.96
CA LYS A 219 -4.11 -28.84 50.37
C LYS A 219 -4.14 -28.63 51.88
N LYS A 220 -4.40 -29.69 52.66
CA LYS A 220 -4.48 -29.59 54.13
C LYS A 220 -3.10 -29.58 54.80
N ARG A 221 -2.04 -29.97 54.08
CA ARG A 221 -0.67 -29.92 54.60
C ARG A 221 -0.16 -28.49 54.70
N THR A 222 0.69 -28.22 55.69
CA THR A 222 1.37 -26.94 55.90
C THR A 222 2.39 -26.70 54.79
N ALA A 223 2.64 -25.43 54.44
CA ALA A 223 3.42 -25.04 53.25
C ALA A 223 4.87 -25.59 53.19
N LYS A 224 5.42 -26.09 54.30
CA LYS A 224 6.75 -26.70 54.40
C LYS A 224 6.79 -28.20 54.06
N GLU A 225 5.66 -28.88 54.14
CA GLU A 225 5.53 -30.34 53.96
C GLU A 225 4.80 -30.70 52.66
N ARG A 226 4.49 -29.70 51.82
CA ARG A 226 3.83 -29.91 50.54
C ARG A 226 4.84 -30.35 49.49
N ASP A 227 4.61 -31.51 48.89
CA ASP A 227 5.31 -31.96 47.70
C ASP A 227 4.30 -32.06 46.53
N PRO A 228 4.08 -30.95 45.81
CA PRO A 228 3.12 -30.94 44.73
C PRO A 228 3.56 -31.82 43.55
N VAL A 229 4.86 -32.10 43.40
CA VAL A 229 5.38 -32.92 42.31
C VAL A 229 5.10 -34.40 42.59
N GLN A 230 5.27 -34.86 43.83
CA GLN A 230 4.95 -36.22 44.22
C GLN A 230 3.44 -36.50 44.13
N ALA A 231 2.59 -35.57 44.55
CA ALA A 231 1.14 -35.69 44.40
C ALA A 231 0.70 -35.72 42.93
N TYR A 232 1.30 -34.89 42.06
CA TYR A 232 1.06 -34.95 40.61
C TYR A 232 1.48 -36.29 40.01
N ARG A 233 2.66 -36.81 40.40
CA ARG A 233 3.14 -38.12 39.93
C ARG A 233 2.21 -39.25 40.38
N ALA A 234 1.74 -39.23 41.63
CA ALA A 234 0.79 -40.22 42.13
C ALA A 234 -0.53 -40.21 41.34
N ILE A 235 -1.07 -39.03 41.03
CA ILE A 235 -2.26 -38.87 40.19
C ILE A 235 -1.98 -39.36 38.76
N SER A 236 -0.83 -38.98 38.18
CA SER A 236 -0.45 -39.42 36.83
C SER A 236 -0.24 -40.93 36.75
N THR A 237 0.36 -41.57 37.74
CA THR A 237 0.55 -43.02 37.80
C THR A 237 -0.80 -43.72 37.86
N LEU A 238 -1.69 -43.29 38.77
CA LEU A 238 -3.04 -43.83 38.92
C LEU A 238 -3.85 -43.74 37.61
N LEU A 239 -3.67 -42.65 36.85
CA LEU A 239 -4.33 -42.47 35.55
C LEU A 239 -3.66 -43.23 34.41
N SER A 240 -2.35 -43.47 34.49
CA SER A 240 -1.59 -44.20 33.47
C SER A 240 -1.71 -45.72 33.57
N GLU A 241 -1.88 -46.27 34.78
CA GLU A 241 -2.09 -47.71 35.01
C GLU A 241 -3.35 -48.22 34.30
N ARG A 242 -4.41 -47.42 34.23
CA ARG A 242 -5.63 -47.75 33.50
C ARG A 242 -5.46 -47.76 31.97
N LYS A 243 -4.52 -46.98 31.42
CA LYS A 243 -4.24 -46.99 29.97
C LYS A 243 -3.52 -48.27 29.53
N ARG A 244 -3.01 -49.07 30.49
CA ARG A 244 -2.27 -50.33 30.25
C ARG A 244 -3.06 -51.61 30.61
N LEU A 245 -4.26 -51.51 31.16
CA LEU A 245 -5.15 -52.68 31.32
C LEU A 245 -6.01 -52.80 30.05
N PRO A 246 -5.99 -53.96 29.35
CA PRO A 246 -6.72 -54.16 28.09
C PRO A 246 -8.24 -54.12 28.26
#